data_AF-A0A9P6FKG3-F1
#
_entry.id   AF-A0A9P6FKG3-F1
#
_cell.length_a   1.000
_cell.length_b   1.000
_cell.length_c   1.000
_cell.angle_alpha   90.00
_cell.angle_beta   90.00
_cell.angle_gamma   90.00
#
_symmetry.space_group_name_H-M   'P 1'
#
loop_
_entity.id
_entity.type
_entity.pdbx_description
1 polymer ?
#
loop_
_entity_poly.entity_id
_entity_poly.type
_entity_poly.pdbx_seq_one_letter_code
_entity_poly.pdbx_strand_id
1 'polypeptide(L)'
;MVDSRQSSDSFSRLPQPSGSPTISQAKKEARERVKNIFEDWDLLNHIIQRHEATIRKRWLKKSRDQRRNTLLHAWPKMPKMHRPDMDAFFKELAAPTTNPSVYLWPDINQEDLLKPKIMLIFLNARARQYPSVFAIADAKSSRFAEASQKVMPCILDEHTMVFTGHNTVETYGRLLSWDEHEEAFNQNLTQKGTFGGVGLQILEIQERVYRFLVECCLHILQVTRENAKADDSPIEPEPPTISISDGPTHTLSDVSAAIPYSVPAKLDLTRLRDLVAARRSAAEDHMWSLREDPGYFADEILEMKEHRQELLPDIYGQKHSLTRPFLSREFWDRVGNRTILRANGRLEIWHYLLSRIDRLIPLLDKYEGTFTENDPLPEELLDAFLDLDSNVSDSMSTPLSDLQHLVYSSPPLRGLFVRAPEENPRYTSVMGKPNLDLDPTQKQLVMLFKCLDYDDMRRLTGAYPLLDMMERLVQNDPRSRNLFSAKVSETIADYSLLAECQRYIQLYQPWATTFVDEIAERKEKTGYPSTEWARRMDQVEVAFRSINMYIVEPSDK
;
A
#
# COMPACT_ATOMS: atom_id res chain seq x y z
N MET A 1 -19.16 1.34 -24.90
CA MET A 1 -18.27 0.84 -25.95
C MET A 1 -17.28 1.93 -26.30
N VAL A 2 -16.14 1.92 -25.62
CA VAL A 2 -14.93 2.62 -26.06
C VAL A 2 -14.04 1.52 -26.61
N ASP A 3 -13.58 1.72 -27.83
CA ASP A 3 -12.99 0.73 -28.72
C ASP A 3 -11.81 -0.01 -28.07
N SER A 4 -11.99 -1.29 -27.75
CA SER A 4 -11.02 -2.17 -27.08
C SER A 4 -9.95 -2.72 -28.04
N ARG A 5 -9.64 -1.99 -29.13
CA ARG A 5 -8.72 -2.44 -30.20
C ARG A 5 -7.61 -1.45 -30.56
N GLN A 6 -7.42 -0.37 -29.78
CA GLN A 6 -6.29 0.56 -29.95
C GLN A 6 -5.22 0.46 -28.86
N SER A 7 -5.35 -0.44 -27.86
CA SER A 7 -4.35 -0.58 -26.79
C SER A 7 -3.15 -1.47 -27.12
N SER A 8 -3.17 -2.24 -28.21
CA SER A 8 -2.08 -3.17 -28.53
C SER A 8 -0.89 -2.55 -29.29
N ASP A 9 -1.04 -1.35 -29.86
CA ASP A 9 -0.01 -0.72 -30.71
C ASP A 9 0.78 0.41 -30.02
N SER A 10 0.56 0.64 -28.73
CA SER A 10 1.31 1.64 -27.93
C SER A 10 2.47 1.06 -27.12
N PHE A 11 2.61 -0.28 -27.06
CA PHE A 11 3.68 -0.98 -26.34
C PHE A 11 5.03 -1.01 -27.06
N SER A 12 5.15 -0.44 -28.27
CA SER A 12 6.35 -0.51 -29.13
C SER A 12 7.21 0.76 -29.14
N ARG A 13 7.04 1.67 -28.18
CA ARG A 13 7.98 2.77 -27.94
C ARG A 13 8.23 2.98 -26.46
N LEU A 14 8.94 2.04 -25.83
CA LEU A 14 9.58 2.30 -24.55
C LEU A 14 10.49 3.53 -24.70
N PRO A 15 10.34 4.58 -23.90
CA PRO A 15 11.33 5.64 -23.85
C PRO A 15 12.64 5.02 -23.36
N GLN A 16 13.63 4.92 -24.24
CA GLN A 16 14.99 4.61 -23.80
C GLN A 16 15.49 5.77 -22.94
N PRO A 17 16.08 5.52 -21.76
CA PRO A 17 16.71 6.58 -20.99
C PRO A 17 17.74 7.28 -21.88
N SER A 18 17.57 8.59 -22.04
CA SER A 18 18.45 9.41 -22.86
C SER A 18 19.82 9.49 -22.17
N GLY A 19 20.74 8.61 -22.57
CA GLY A 19 22.12 8.57 -22.08
C GLY A 19 22.25 7.97 -20.67
N SER A 20 22.18 6.64 -20.54
CA SER A 20 22.62 5.97 -19.30
C SER A 20 24.09 6.35 -19.00
N PRO A 21 24.42 6.72 -17.74
CA PRO A 21 25.79 7.05 -17.38
C PRO A 21 26.70 5.84 -17.55
N THR A 22 27.97 6.08 -17.89
CA THR A 22 28.98 5.01 -17.86
C THR A 22 29.20 4.54 -16.42
N ILE A 23 29.69 3.32 -16.21
CA ILE A 23 30.00 2.79 -14.87
C ILE A 23 30.89 3.75 -14.06
N SER A 24 31.87 4.38 -14.69
CA SER A 24 32.75 5.35 -14.03
C SER A 24 32.00 6.64 -13.64
N GLN A 25 31.08 7.10 -14.48
CA GLN A 25 30.20 8.24 -14.14
C GLN A 25 29.26 7.89 -12.99
N ALA A 26 28.63 6.72 -13.03
CA ALA A 26 27.76 6.21 -11.97
C ALA A 26 28.52 6.06 -10.65
N LYS A 27 29.73 5.48 -10.66
CA LYS A 27 30.59 5.39 -9.47
C LYS A 27 30.94 6.77 -8.92
N LYS A 28 31.25 7.74 -9.78
CA LYS A 28 31.55 9.12 -9.37
C LYS A 28 30.33 9.80 -8.75
N GLU A 29 29.18 9.73 -9.42
CA GLU A 29 27.92 10.29 -8.93
C GLU A 29 27.54 9.67 -7.58
N ALA A 30 27.60 8.34 -7.47
CA ALA A 30 27.32 7.66 -6.21
C ALA A 30 28.20 8.19 -5.07
N ARG A 31 29.50 8.39 -5.31
CA ARG A 31 30.42 8.92 -4.28
C ARG A 31 30.11 10.36 -3.90
N GLU A 32 29.78 11.20 -4.87
CA GLU A 32 29.40 12.59 -4.60
C GLU A 32 28.12 12.65 -3.77
N ARG A 33 27.09 11.87 -4.14
CA ARG A 33 25.83 11.82 -3.39
C ARG A 33 26.00 11.24 -2.00
N VAL A 34 26.75 10.14 -1.84
CA VAL A 34 27.04 9.54 -0.52
C VAL A 34 27.74 10.55 0.38
N LYS A 35 28.73 11.27 -0.14
CA LYS A 35 29.39 12.34 0.63
C LYS A 35 28.39 13.41 1.08
N ASN A 36 27.54 13.90 0.18
CA ASN A 36 26.53 14.91 0.52
C ASN A 36 25.51 14.38 1.55
N ILE A 37 25.07 13.13 1.41
CA ILE A 37 24.16 12.46 2.35
C ILE A 37 24.75 12.44 3.76
N PHE A 38 26.00 11.98 3.91
CA PHE A 38 26.63 11.91 5.23
C PHE A 38 26.94 13.29 5.78
N GLU A 39 27.35 14.26 4.95
CA GLU A 39 27.52 15.65 5.42
C GLU A 39 26.23 16.29 5.92
N ASP A 40 25.09 16.05 5.25
CA ASP A 40 23.78 16.52 5.70
C ASP A 40 23.26 15.72 6.91
N TRP A 41 23.49 14.41 6.95
CA TRP A 41 23.10 13.55 8.07
C TRP A 41 23.87 13.90 9.34
N ASP A 42 25.20 14.04 9.27
CA ASP A 42 26.05 14.45 10.40
C ASP A 42 25.59 15.80 10.95
N LEU A 43 25.33 16.76 10.06
CA LEU A 43 24.83 18.07 10.47
C LEU A 43 23.42 17.98 11.09
N LEU A 44 22.52 17.20 10.50
CA LEU A 44 21.17 17.01 11.03
C LEU A 44 21.20 16.36 12.42
N ASN A 45 21.99 15.29 12.57
CA ASN A 45 22.24 14.60 13.83
C ASN A 45 22.81 15.57 14.88
N HIS A 46 23.84 16.34 14.50
CA HIS A 46 24.49 17.34 15.35
C HIS A 46 23.52 18.41 15.85
N ILE A 47 22.67 18.94 14.96
CA ILE A 47 21.63 19.92 15.30
C ILE A 47 20.60 19.32 16.26
N ILE A 48 20.08 18.12 15.97
CA ILE A 48 19.02 17.50 16.75
C ILE A 48 19.51 17.10 18.14
N GLN A 49 20.73 16.57 18.27
CA GLN A 49 21.31 16.25 19.57
C GLN A 49 21.40 17.46 20.53
N ARG A 50 21.45 18.69 20.01
CA ARG A 50 21.61 19.93 20.80
C ARG A 50 20.35 20.78 20.91
N HIS A 51 19.48 20.74 19.90
CA HIS A 51 18.40 21.70 19.75
C HIS A 51 17.02 21.08 19.55
N GLU A 52 16.86 19.77 19.67
CA GLU A 52 15.58 19.10 19.41
C GLU A 52 14.43 19.69 20.23
N ALA A 53 14.63 19.94 21.52
CA ALA A 53 13.60 20.55 22.38
C ALA A 53 13.20 21.95 21.89
N THR A 54 14.20 22.75 21.47
CA THR A 54 13.98 24.09 20.91
C THR A 54 13.26 24.04 19.57
N ILE A 55 13.66 23.13 18.67
CA ILE A 55 13.02 22.92 17.36
C ILE A 55 11.56 22.50 17.55
N ARG A 56 11.29 21.50 18.39
CA ARG A 56 9.93 21.03 18.70
C ARG A 56 9.07 22.18 19.24
N LYS A 57 9.58 22.94 20.22
CA LYS A 57 8.88 24.09 20.80
C LYS A 57 8.59 25.18 19.78
N ARG A 58 9.55 25.54 18.93
CA ARG A 58 9.37 26.58 17.88
C ARG A 58 8.41 26.12 16.80
N TRP A 59 8.52 24.87 16.35
CA TRP A 59 7.65 24.30 15.32
C TRP A 59 6.18 24.18 15.76
N LEU A 60 5.95 23.69 16.98
CA LEU A 60 4.60 23.57 17.53
C LEU A 60 3.94 24.94 17.72
N LYS A 61 4.72 25.99 18.03
CA LYS A 61 4.23 27.37 18.11
C LYS A 61 3.91 28.02 16.76
N LYS A 62 4.48 27.55 15.65
CA LYS A 62 4.22 28.13 14.32
C LYS A 62 2.76 27.91 13.90
N SER A 63 2.14 28.92 13.27
CA SER A 63 0.86 28.75 12.58
C SER A 63 1.00 27.85 11.35
N ARG A 64 -0.13 27.37 10.81
CA ARG A 64 -0.13 26.57 9.56
C ARG A 64 0.58 27.30 8.40
N ASP A 65 0.36 28.61 8.26
CA ASP A 65 1.03 29.41 7.23
C ASP A 65 2.53 29.57 7.47
N GLN A 66 2.94 29.76 8.72
CA GLN A 66 4.36 29.83 9.06
C GLN A 66 5.07 28.51 8.81
N ARG A 67 4.44 27.37 9.13
CA ARG A 67 4.95 26.02 8.80
C ARG A 67 5.08 25.85 7.30
N ARG A 68 4.04 26.22 6.53
CA ARG A 68 4.06 26.19 5.07
C ARG A 68 5.21 27.00 4.49
N ASN A 69 5.44 28.21 4.99
CA ASN A 69 6.55 29.04 4.52
C ASN A 69 7.92 28.40 4.82
N THR A 70 8.08 27.79 5.99
CA THR A 70 9.30 27.02 6.32
C THR A 70 9.50 25.84 5.37
N LEU A 71 8.45 25.05 5.11
CA LEU A 71 8.51 23.91 4.19
C LEU A 71 8.82 24.34 2.74
N LEU A 72 8.17 25.40 2.25
CA LEU A 72 8.37 25.91 0.88
C LEU A 72 9.71 26.62 0.68
N HIS A 73 10.31 27.12 1.76
CA HIS A 73 11.68 27.64 1.73
C HIS A 73 12.69 26.52 1.46
N ALA A 74 12.58 25.40 2.18
CA ALA A 74 13.45 24.24 2.01
C ALA A 74 13.11 23.41 0.74
N TRP A 75 11.82 23.39 0.36
CA TRP A 75 11.33 22.69 -0.82
C TRP A 75 10.42 23.57 -1.68
N PRO A 76 11.00 24.36 -2.61
CA PRO A 76 10.21 25.15 -3.54
C PRO A 76 9.26 24.26 -4.34
N LYS A 77 8.02 24.74 -4.54
CA LYS A 77 6.96 24.03 -5.29
C LYS A 77 6.57 22.66 -4.71
N MET A 78 6.72 22.44 -3.40
CA MET A 78 6.24 21.23 -2.73
C MET A 78 4.77 20.94 -3.10
N PRO A 79 4.43 19.72 -3.55
CA PRO A 79 3.06 19.32 -3.87
C PRO A 79 2.08 19.59 -2.73
N LYS A 80 0.83 19.93 -3.07
CA LYS A 80 -0.17 20.33 -2.08
C LYS A 80 -0.85 19.15 -1.38
N MET A 81 -0.95 18.01 -2.07
CA MET A 81 -1.78 16.87 -1.66
C MET A 81 -0.94 15.61 -1.43
N HIS A 82 -1.49 14.71 -0.63
CA HIS A 82 -0.96 13.36 -0.44
C HIS A 82 -0.95 12.56 -1.76
N ARG A 83 0.05 11.69 -1.95
CA ARG A 83 0.29 10.92 -3.20
C ARG A 83 0.15 11.76 -4.48
N PRO A 84 0.99 12.81 -4.62
CA PRO A 84 0.96 13.67 -5.79
C PRO A 84 1.35 12.93 -7.09
N ASP A 85 2.08 11.83 -6.96
CA ASP A 85 2.42 10.89 -8.02
C ASP A 85 1.18 10.22 -8.63
N MET A 86 0.26 9.74 -7.79
CA MET A 86 -0.99 9.12 -8.24
C MET A 86 -1.93 10.15 -8.85
N ASP A 87 -2.10 11.32 -8.21
CA ASP A 87 -2.90 12.41 -8.77
C ASP A 87 -2.36 12.87 -10.13
N ALA A 88 -1.04 13.01 -10.27
CA ALA A 88 -0.40 13.33 -11.54
C ALA A 88 -0.67 12.23 -12.59
N PHE A 89 -0.48 10.96 -12.23
CA PHE A 89 -0.73 9.84 -13.13
C PHE A 89 -2.17 9.81 -13.65
N PHE A 90 -3.16 9.98 -12.77
CA PHE A 90 -4.57 9.98 -13.17
C PHE A 90 -4.95 11.20 -14.02
N LYS A 91 -4.35 12.37 -13.76
CA LYS A 91 -4.51 13.54 -14.64
C LYS A 91 -3.84 13.31 -15.98
N GLU A 92 -2.72 12.61 -16.02
CA GLU A 92 -1.99 12.28 -17.24
C GLU A 92 -2.74 11.35 -18.17
N LEU A 93 -3.56 10.44 -17.63
CA LEU A 93 -4.51 9.65 -18.43
C LEU A 93 -5.48 10.54 -19.23
N ALA A 94 -5.75 11.76 -18.75
CA ALA A 94 -6.57 12.74 -19.46
C ALA A 94 -5.75 13.75 -20.28
N ALA A 95 -4.58 14.17 -19.79
CA ALA A 95 -3.70 15.14 -20.46
C ALA A 95 -2.24 15.00 -20.01
N PRO A 96 -1.25 14.79 -20.92
CA PRO A 96 0.15 14.59 -20.55
C PRO A 96 0.75 15.74 -19.75
N THR A 97 1.48 15.44 -18.67
CA THR A 97 2.27 16.40 -17.88
C THR A 97 3.71 15.91 -17.70
N THR A 98 4.64 16.83 -17.46
CA THR A 98 6.10 16.59 -17.56
C THR A 98 6.85 16.88 -16.26
N ASN A 99 6.30 16.56 -15.09
CA ASN A 99 7.04 16.75 -13.83
C ASN A 99 7.45 15.42 -13.17
N PRO A 100 8.59 14.81 -13.56
CA PRO A 100 9.12 13.60 -12.92
C PRO A 100 9.34 13.71 -11.40
N SER A 101 9.56 14.92 -10.86
CA SER A 101 9.88 15.09 -9.43
C SER A 101 8.75 14.67 -8.49
N VAL A 102 7.49 14.73 -8.90
CA VAL A 102 6.37 14.31 -8.03
C VAL A 102 6.35 12.79 -7.81
N TYR A 103 6.94 12.03 -8.74
CA TYR A 103 7.00 10.58 -8.71
C TYR A 103 8.16 10.06 -7.84
N LEU A 104 9.26 10.82 -7.72
CA LEU A 104 10.41 10.45 -6.89
C LEU A 104 10.19 10.68 -5.39
N TRP A 105 9.40 11.69 -5.02
CA TRP A 105 9.17 12.06 -3.62
C TRP A 105 7.67 12.17 -3.28
N PRO A 106 6.89 11.09 -3.40
CA PRO A 106 5.45 11.13 -3.17
C PRO A 106 5.08 11.49 -1.71
N ASP A 107 5.97 11.18 -0.77
CA ASP A 107 5.80 11.52 0.65
C ASP A 107 6.20 12.97 0.99
N ILE A 108 6.81 13.74 0.07
CA ILE A 108 7.15 15.13 0.35
C ILE A 108 6.03 16.05 -0.14
N ASN A 109 5.00 16.23 0.71
CA ASN A 109 3.82 17.02 0.39
C ASN A 109 3.35 17.93 1.55
N GLN A 110 2.60 18.97 1.22
CA GLN A 110 2.07 19.93 2.20
C GLN A 110 0.94 19.36 3.06
N GLU A 111 0.12 18.44 2.53
CA GLU A 111 -1.01 17.87 3.27
C GLU A 111 -0.54 17.18 4.55
N ASP A 112 0.48 16.35 4.43
CA ASP A 112 1.05 15.58 5.53
C ASP A 112 2.01 16.42 6.39
N LEU A 113 3.01 17.07 5.79
CA LEU A 113 4.07 17.76 6.55
C LEU A 113 3.58 19.02 7.28
N LEU A 114 2.39 19.55 6.95
CA LEU A 114 1.76 20.61 7.74
C LEU A 114 1.09 20.10 9.02
N LYS A 115 0.88 18.79 9.16
CA LYS A 115 0.42 18.20 10.43
C LYS A 115 1.55 18.38 11.48
N PRO A 116 1.29 18.99 12.65
CA PRO A 116 2.34 19.42 13.56
C PRO A 116 3.32 18.31 13.99
N LYS A 117 2.79 17.10 14.24
CA LYS A 117 3.58 15.96 14.74
C LYS A 117 4.40 15.27 13.62
N ILE A 118 3.89 15.18 12.40
CA ILE A 118 4.51 14.40 11.29
C ILE A 118 5.91 14.91 10.95
N MET A 119 6.08 16.22 10.77
CA MET A 119 7.40 16.81 10.49
C MET A 119 8.42 16.53 11.60
N LEU A 120 7.97 16.51 12.86
CA LEU A 120 8.87 16.25 13.99
C LEU A 120 9.25 14.77 14.11
N ILE A 121 8.32 13.86 13.80
CA ILE A 121 8.59 12.42 13.69
C ILE A 121 9.61 12.19 12.58
N PHE A 122 9.43 12.85 11.43
CA PHE A 122 10.36 12.75 10.31
C PHE A 122 11.79 13.18 10.68
N LEU A 123 11.90 14.33 11.35
CA LEU A 123 13.18 14.84 11.85
C LEU A 123 13.84 13.88 12.84
N ASN A 124 13.10 13.42 13.85
CA ASN A 124 13.66 12.52 14.85
C ASN A 124 14.14 11.21 14.21
N ALA A 125 13.31 10.58 13.35
CA ALA A 125 13.66 9.34 12.68
C ALA A 125 14.94 9.48 11.83
N ARG A 126 15.00 10.48 10.94
CA ARG A 126 16.14 10.67 10.02
C ARG A 126 17.41 11.19 10.71
N ALA A 127 17.28 11.92 11.82
CA ALA A 127 18.43 12.42 12.53
C ALA A 127 19.08 11.37 13.44
N ARG A 128 18.28 10.46 14.04
CA ARG A 128 18.74 9.50 15.05
C ARG A 128 19.16 8.15 14.45
N GLN A 129 18.72 7.84 13.23
CA GLN A 129 19.05 6.59 12.53
C GLN A 129 19.98 6.85 11.35
N TYR A 130 20.81 5.86 10.99
CA TYR A 130 21.70 5.95 9.83
C TYR A 130 20.91 5.92 8.50
N PRO A 131 21.45 6.51 7.41
CA PRO A 131 20.82 6.48 6.08
C PRO A 131 20.47 5.08 5.57
N SER A 132 21.27 4.07 5.90
CA SER A 132 21.06 2.67 5.51
C SER A 132 19.74 2.09 5.98
N VAL A 133 19.23 2.53 7.14
CA VAL A 133 17.94 2.08 7.70
C VAL A 133 16.77 2.43 6.78
N PHE A 134 16.90 3.49 5.97
CA PHE A 134 15.82 3.98 5.12
C PHE A 134 15.96 3.60 3.65
N ALA A 135 17.09 3.06 3.20
CA ALA A 135 17.38 2.83 1.78
C ALA A 135 16.27 2.05 1.05
N ILE A 136 15.81 0.94 1.63
CA ILE A 136 14.74 0.11 1.06
C ILE A 136 13.38 0.81 1.16
N ALA A 137 13.11 1.53 2.26
CA ALA A 137 11.86 2.27 2.43
C ALA A 137 11.74 3.41 1.40
N ASP A 138 12.84 4.10 1.13
CA ASP A 138 12.95 5.17 0.13
C ASP A 138 12.68 4.64 -1.29
N ALA A 139 13.27 3.50 -1.67
CA ALA A 139 12.97 2.85 -2.95
C ALA A 139 11.50 2.39 -3.04
N LYS A 140 10.95 1.82 -1.97
CA LYS A 140 9.55 1.36 -1.95
C LYS A 140 8.57 2.53 -2.09
N SER A 141 8.90 3.71 -1.55
CA SER A 141 8.10 4.94 -1.71
C SER A 141 7.97 5.34 -3.18
N SER A 142 9.06 5.27 -3.95
CA SER A 142 9.08 5.61 -5.38
C SER A 142 8.64 4.48 -6.32
N ARG A 143 8.28 3.29 -5.81
CA ARG A 143 7.91 2.12 -6.64
C ARG A 143 6.84 2.41 -7.69
N PHE A 144 5.87 3.28 -7.38
CA PHE A 144 4.83 3.66 -8.33
C PHE A 144 5.40 4.35 -9.58
N ALA A 145 6.46 5.14 -9.42
CA ALA A 145 7.16 5.82 -10.52
C ALA A 145 7.75 4.84 -11.53
N GLU A 146 8.39 3.79 -11.02
CA GLU A 146 9.01 2.73 -11.82
C GLU A 146 7.94 1.86 -12.48
N ALA A 147 6.94 1.43 -11.71
CA ALA A 147 5.85 0.60 -12.20
C ALA A 147 5.04 1.30 -13.32
N SER A 148 4.89 2.63 -13.22
CA SER A 148 4.21 3.46 -14.23
C SER A 148 5.12 3.95 -15.36
N GLN A 149 6.40 3.55 -15.34
CA GLN A 149 7.43 3.97 -16.29
C GLN A 149 7.62 5.49 -16.38
N LYS A 150 7.22 6.23 -15.34
CA LYS A 150 7.37 7.69 -15.24
C LYS A 150 8.78 8.08 -14.85
N VAL A 151 9.45 7.20 -14.12
CA VAL A 151 10.87 7.29 -13.80
C VAL A 151 11.47 5.92 -14.08
N MET A 152 12.44 5.86 -14.99
CA MET A 152 13.16 4.64 -15.30
C MET A 152 14.56 4.72 -14.69
N PRO A 153 14.96 3.75 -13.84
CA PRO A 153 16.33 3.66 -13.38
C PRO A 153 17.27 3.50 -14.58
N CYS A 154 18.48 4.06 -14.48
CA CYS A 154 19.47 3.83 -15.52
C CYS A 154 19.94 2.38 -15.53
N ILE A 155 20.35 1.90 -16.71
CA ILE A 155 20.86 0.54 -16.86
C ILE A 155 22.35 0.56 -16.52
N LEU A 156 22.73 -0.16 -15.46
CA LEU A 156 24.12 -0.42 -15.07
C LEU A 156 24.29 -1.94 -15.04
N ASP A 157 24.54 -2.53 -16.21
CA ASP A 157 24.61 -3.97 -16.40
C ASP A 157 25.65 -4.60 -15.48
N GLU A 158 25.32 -5.77 -14.93
CA GLU A 158 26.21 -6.62 -14.12
C GLU A 158 26.80 -5.93 -12.87
N HIS A 159 26.08 -4.96 -12.32
CA HIS A 159 26.49 -4.26 -11.11
C HIS A 159 25.38 -4.18 -10.06
N THR A 160 25.81 -4.29 -8.80
CA THR A 160 24.95 -4.22 -7.62
C THR A 160 25.40 -3.11 -6.71
N MET A 161 24.45 -2.33 -6.21
CA MET A 161 24.72 -1.31 -5.21
C MET A 161 24.31 -1.80 -3.82
N VAL A 162 25.21 -1.69 -2.84
CA VAL A 162 24.98 -2.18 -1.48
C VAL A 162 24.71 -1.04 -0.49
N PHE A 163 23.75 -1.24 0.41
CA PHE A 163 23.27 -0.25 1.38
C PHE A 163 23.15 -0.81 2.78
N THR A 164 22.46 -1.96 2.93
CA THR A 164 22.16 -2.59 4.21
C THR A 164 23.44 -2.92 4.98
N GLY A 165 23.47 -2.59 6.27
CA GLY A 165 24.65 -2.83 7.13
C GLY A 165 25.85 -1.90 6.89
N HIS A 166 25.78 -0.97 5.95
CA HIS A 166 26.88 -0.06 5.62
C HIS A 166 26.59 1.37 6.09
N ASN A 167 27.41 1.90 7.00
CA ASN A 167 27.16 3.18 7.68
C ASN A 167 28.30 4.20 7.54
N THR A 168 29.21 4.01 6.57
CA THR A 168 30.31 4.95 6.29
C THR A 168 30.31 5.41 4.84
N VAL A 169 30.96 6.55 4.56
CA VAL A 169 31.12 7.12 3.22
C VAL A 169 31.80 6.15 2.24
N GLU A 170 32.69 5.30 2.75
CA GLU A 170 33.45 4.33 1.96
C GLU A 170 32.58 3.12 1.60
N THR A 171 31.76 2.64 2.54
CA THR A 171 31.01 1.39 2.41
C THR A 171 29.57 1.54 1.92
N TYR A 172 28.95 2.71 2.13
CA TYR A 172 27.57 2.95 1.74
C TYR A 172 27.46 3.27 0.25
N GLY A 173 26.47 2.70 -0.45
CA GLY A 173 26.22 2.95 -1.87
C GLY A 173 27.37 2.50 -2.79
N ARG A 174 28.15 1.48 -2.40
CA ARG A 174 29.22 0.96 -3.29
C ARG A 174 28.58 0.21 -4.46
N LEU A 175 29.00 0.58 -5.68
CA LEU A 175 28.69 -0.18 -6.88
C LEU A 175 29.74 -1.30 -7.07
N LEU A 176 29.31 -2.55 -6.93
CA LEU A 176 30.12 -3.76 -7.05
C LEU A 176 29.86 -4.44 -8.39
N SER A 177 30.93 -4.85 -9.09
CA SER A 177 30.84 -5.64 -10.32
C SER A 177 30.62 -7.12 -9.98
N TRP A 178 29.78 -7.82 -10.75
CA TRP A 178 29.56 -9.26 -10.59
C TRP A 178 30.82 -10.08 -10.91
N ASP A 179 31.66 -9.62 -11.85
CA ASP A 179 32.90 -10.28 -12.23
C ASP A 179 33.97 -10.24 -11.12
N GLU A 180 34.00 -9.13 -10.37
CA GLU A 180 35.00 -8.89 -9.32
C GLU A 180 34.53 -9.40 -7.95
N HIS A 181 33.21 -9.54 -7.78
CA HIS A 181 32.58 -9.91 -6.52
C HIS A 181 31.48 -10.94 -6.78
N GLU A 182 31.82 -12.23 -6.66
CA GLU A 182 30.89 -13.35 -6.85
C GLU A 182 29.67 -13.26 -5.93
N GLU A 183 29.85 -12.66 -4.74
CA GLU A 183 28.76 -12.38 -3.80
C GLU A 183 27.81 -11.26 -4.25
N ALA A 184 28.24 -10.33 -5.12
CA ALA A 184 27.44 -9.17 -5.51
C ALA A 184 26.21 -9.57 -6.35
N PHE A 185 26.37 -10.55 -7.25
CA PHE A 185 25.26 -11.12 -8.01
C PHE A 185 24.23 -11.76 -7.07
N ASN A 186 24.70 -12.58 -6.12
CA ASN A 186 23.85 -13.20 -5.11
C ASN A 186 23.17 -12.18 -4.20
N GLN A 187 23.85 -11.09 -3.84
CA GLN A 187 23.26 -9.98 -3.08
C GLN A 187 22.16 -9.26 -3.86
N ASN A 188 22.28 -9.14 -5.19
CA ASN A 188 21.21 -8.59 -6.03
C ASN A 188 20.00 -9.53 -6.13
N LEU A 189 20.26 -10.81 -6.41
CA LEU A 189 19.23 -11.85 -6.50
C LEU A 189 18.47 -12.01 -5.18
N THR A 190 19.15 -11.88 -4.04
CA THR A 190 18.54 -11.90 -2.72
C THR A 190 17.98 -10.53 -2.28
N GLN A 191 18.03 -9.51 -3.16
CA GLN A 191 17.69 -8.10 -2.91
C GLN A 191 18.32 -7.51 -1.63
N LYS A 192 19.45 -8.08 -1.18
CA LYS A 192 20.31 -7.53 -0.13
C LYS A 192 21.15 -6.35 -0.65
N GLY A 193 21.38 -6.32 -1.96
CA GLY A 193 21.80 -5.15 -2.73
C GLY A 193 20.74 -4.83 -3.80
N THR A 194 20.79 -3.62 -4.35
CA THR A 194 19.85 -3.20 -5.40
C THR A 194 20.54 -3.19 -6.76
N PHE A 195 19.77 -3.27 -7.85
CA PHE A 195 20.30 -2.95 -9.17
C PHE A 195 20.97 -1.58 -9.14
N GLY A 196 22.11 -1.42 -9.83
CA GLY A 196 22.89 -0.19 -9.76
C GLY A 196 22.08 1.08 -10.04
N GLY A 197 21.18 1.05 -11.01
CA GLY A 197 20.31 2.17 -11.35
C GLY A 197 19.32 2.55 -10.23
N VAL A 198 18.68 1.54 -9.63
CA VAL A 198 17.80 1.74 -8.47
C VAL A 198 18.61 2.27 -7.29
N GLY A 199 19.85 1.80 -7.11
CA GLY A 199 20.75 2.32 -6.09
C GLY A 199 21.07 3.80 -6.25
N LEU A 200 21.33 4.26 -7.48
CA LEU A 200 21.53 5.69 -7.73
C LEU A 200 20.27 6.52 -7.40
N GLN A 201 19.08 5.99 -7.69
CA GLN A 201 17.83 6.66 -7.30
C GLN A 201 17.64 6.73 -5.79
N ILE A 202 17.98 5.67 -5.05
CA ILE A 202 17.98 5.71 -3.56
C ILE A 202 18.87 6.85 -3.07
N LEU A 203 20.09 6.97 -3.61
CA LEU A 203 21.02 8.04 -3.24
C LEU A 203 20.45 9.43 -3.61
N GLU A 204 19.81 9.58 -4.76
CA GLU A 204 19.15 10.83 -5.16
C GLU A 204 18.01 11.21 -4.21
N ILE A 205 17.17 10.23 -3.84
CA ILE A 205 16.04 10.43 -2.93
C ILE A 205 16.57 10.89 -1.57
N GLN A 206 17.54 10.17 -1.01
CA GLN A 206 18.10 10.43 0.31
C GLN A 206 18.83 11.77 0.38
N GLU A 207 19.69 12.07 -0.59
CA GLU A 207 20.41 13.35 -0.64
C GLU A 207 19.44 14.53 -0.60
N ARG A 208 18.35 14.44 -1.37
CA ARG A 208 17.35 15.52 -1.40
C ARG A 208 16.56 15.60 -0.09
N VAL A 209 16.20 14.47 0.53
CA VAL A 209 15.48 14.42 1.82
C VAL A 209 16.33 14.99 2.95
N TYR A 210 17.60 14.56 3.08
CA TYR A 210 18.47 15.04 4.16
C TYR A 210 18.73 16.54 4.06
N ARG A 211 19.03 17.04 2.85
CA ARG A 211 19.16 18.48 2.59
C ARG A 211 17.90 19.24 2.98
N PHE A 212 16.73 18.74 2.62
CA PHE A 212 15.46 19.35 2.98
C PHE A 212 15.27 19.47 4.51
N LEU A 213 15.59 18.42 5.25
CA LEU A 213 15.46 18.39 6.71
C LEU A 213 16.44 19.35 7.39
N VAL A 214 17.68 19.40 6.92
CA VAL A 214 18.69 20.37 7.39
C VAL A 214 18.19 21.79 7.17
N GLU A 215 17.76 22.14 5.95
CA GLU A 215 17.28 23.49 5.64
C GLU A 215 16.05 23.88 6.48
N CYS A 216 15.16 22.93 6.78
CA CYS A 216 14.07 23.16 7.71
C CYS A 216 14.57 23.50 9.12
N CYS A 217 15.53 22.73 9.65
CA CYS A 217 16.12 22.98 10.97
C CYS A 217 16.80 24.35 11.04
N LEU A 218 17.63 24.69 10.04
CA LEU A 218 18.31 25.99 9.94
C LEU A 218 17.30 27.14 9.94
N HIS A 219 16.22 27.02 9.16
CA HIS A 219 15.18 28.03 9.09
C HIS A 219 14.35 28.15 10.40
N ILE A 220 14.10 27.04 11.10
CA ILE A 220 13.42 27.04 12.41
C ILE A 220 14.31 27.68 13.49
N LEU A 221 15.60 27.40 13.46
CA LEU A 221 16.58 27.92 14.40
C LEU A 221 17.01 29.35 14.08
N GLN A 222 16.84 29.78 12.82
CA GLN A 222 17.31 31.06 12.28
C GLN A 222 18.84 31.18 12.36
N VAL A 223 19.53 30.10 12.00
CA VAL A 223 21.00 30.03 11.99
C VAL A 223 21.50 29.64 10.61
N THR A 224 22.74 30.00 10.29
CA THR A 224 23.39 29.54 9.05
C THR A 224 23.96 28.14 9.23
N ARG A 225 24.28 27.49 8.11
CA ARG A 225 24.89 26.16 8.09
C ARG A 225 26.24 26.14 8.80
N GLU A 226 27.04 27.19 8.66
CA GLU A 226 28.35 27.35 9.31
C GLU A 226 28.19 27.50 10.82
N ASN A 227 27.21 28.31 11.26
CA ASN A 227 26.94 28.49 12.68
C ASN A 227 26.45 27.20 13.33
N ALA A 228 25.59 26.44 12.65
CA ALA A 228 25.12 25.15 13.15
C ALA A 228 26.24 24.10 13.22
N LYS A 229 27.17 24.10 12.27
CA LYS A 229 28.36 23.22 12.28
C LYS A 229 29.34 23.56 13.39
N ALA A 230 29.53 24.86 13.67
CA ALA A 230 30.45 25.35 14.71
C ALA A 230 29.83 25.37 16.11
N ASP A 231 28.57 24.91 16.26
CA ASP A 231 27.87 24.94 17.53
C ASP A 231 28.32 23.80 18.45
N ASP A 232 29.12 24.17 19.45
CA ASP A 232 29.64 23.26 20.47
C ASP A 232 28.77 23.24 21.75
N SER A 233 27.50 23.65 21.66
CA SER A 233 26.55 23.52 22.77
C SER A 233 26.51 22.06 23.27
N PRO A 234 26.32 21.84 24.59
CA PRO A 234 26.23 20.48 25.12
C PRO A 234 25.10 19.69 24.47
N ILE A 235 25.31 18.38 24.31
CA ILE A 235 24.25 17.46 23.88
C ILE A 235 23.15 17.47 24.94
N GLU A 236 21.91 17.70 24.51
CA GLU A 236 20.72 17.64 25.34
C GLU A 236 20.16 16.21 25.39
N PRO A 237 19.53 15.79 26.51
CA PRO A 237 18.84 14.51 26.56
C PRO A 237 17.73 14.45 25.51
N GLU A 238 17.53 13.27 24.92
CA GLU A 238 16.47 13.07 23.93
C GLU A 238 15.09 13.40 24.55
N PRO A 239 14.32 14.32 23.95
CA PRO A 239 12.99 14.62 24.46
C PRO A 239 12.05 13.42 24.32
N PRO A 240 10.97 13.34 25.13
CA PRO A 240 10.02 12.22 25.09
C PRO A 240 9.52 11.91 23.67
N THR A 241 9.35 10.63 23.36
CA THR A 241 8.88 10.17 22.04
C THR A 241 7.60 10.90 21.63
N ILE A 242 7.55 11.35 20.36
CA ILE A 242 6.36 12.00 19.83
C ILE A 242 5.35 10.92 19.47
N SER A 243 4.43 10.67 20.39
CA SER A 243 3.31 9.77 20.13
C SER A 243 2.24 10.49 19.32
N ILE A 244 1.87 9.87 18.21
CA ILE A 244 0.73 10.29 17.39
C ILE A 244 -0.56 10.04 18.17
N SER A 245 -0.61 8.94 18.95
CA SER A 245 -1.76 8.46 19.71
C SER A 245 -2.00 9.18 21.04
N ASP A 246 -1.15 10.11 21.45
CA ASP A 246 -1.37 10.91 22.67
C ASP A 246 -2.47 11.96 22.40
N GLY A 247 -3.72 11.53 22.58
CA GLY A 247 -4.94 12.34 22.51
C GLY A 247 -6.20 11.46 22.44
N PRO A 248 -7.35 11.87 23.03
CA PRO A 248 -8.57 11.06 23.10
C PRO A 248 -9.28 10.82 21.75
N THR A 249 -8.75 11.32 20.62
CA THR A 249 -9.45 11.39 19.32
C THR A 249 -8.63 10.91 18.12
N HIS A 250 -7.45 10.32 18.32
CA HIS A 250 -6.60 9.91 17.19
C HIS A 250 -7.05 8.56 16.60
N THR A 251 -7.13 8.51 15.27
CA THR A 251 -7.62 7.35 14.50
C THR A 251 -6.46 6.49 14.00
N LEU A 252 -6.73 5.22 13.65
CA LEU A 252 -5.74 4.31 13.03
C LEU A 252 -5.04 4.97 11.83
N SER A 253 -5.78 5.80 11.08
CA SER A 253 -5.28 6.58 9.96
C SER A 253 -4.20 7.61 10.31
N ASP A 254 -4.29 8.24 11.49
CA ASP A 254 -3.23 9.17 11.93
C ASP A 254 -1.90 8.43 12.10
N VAL A 255 -1.95 7.18 12.55
CA VAL A 255 -0.78 6.30 12.67
C VAL A 255 -0.28 5.91 11.27
N SER A 256 -1.18 5.47 10.38
CA SER A 256 -0.85 5.12 8.99
C SER A 256 -0.18 6.25 8.23
N ALA A 257 -0.68 7.48 8.39
CA ALA A 257 -0.14 8.68 7.75
C ALA A 257 1.29 9.03 8.18
N ALA A 258 1.76 8.52 9.32
CA ALA A 258 3.12 8.77 9.79
C ALA A 258 4.12 7.68 9.45
N ILE A 259 3.65 6.52 8.95
CA ILE A 259 4.50 5.39 8.58
C ILE A 259 5.64 5.82 7.63
N PRO A 260 5.39 6.59 6.55
CA PRO A 260 6.47 6.98 5.62
C PRO A 260 7.55 7.87 6.25
N TYR A 261 7.23 8.52 7.36
CA TYR A 261 8.09 9.48 8.04
C TYR A 261 8.76 8.90 9.28
N SER A 262 8.36 7.71 9.71
CA SER A 262 8.88 7.05 10.90
C SER A 262 10.07 6.15 10.57
N VAL A 263 10.78 5.68 11.59
CA VAL A 263 11.72 4.57 11.42
C VAL A 263 10.93 3.36 10.88
N PRO A 264 11.38 2.70 9.81
CA PRO A 264 10.70 1.53 9.27
C PRO A 264 10.39 0.52 10.38
N ALA A 265 9.11 0.16 10.49
CA ALA A 265 8.64 -0.71 11.56
C ALA A 265 9.28 -2.10 11.43
N LYS A 266 9.61 -2.70 12.57
CA LYS A 266 9.96 -4.12 12.64
C LYS A 266 8.67 -4.95 12.56
N LEU A 267 8.82 -6.21 12.14
CA LEU A 267 7.72 -7.17 12.16
C LEU A 267 7.19 -7.34 13.60
N ASP A 268 5.92 -7.03 13.82
CA ASP A 268 5.19 -7.29 15.07
C ASP A 268 4.02 -8.23 14.78
N LEU A 269 4.27 -9.54 14.93
CA LEU A 269 3.24 -10.56 14.73
C LEU A 269 2.23 -10.62 15.86
N THR A 270 2.54 -10.12 17.06
CA THR A 270 1.59 -10.15 18.19
C THR A 270 0.43 -9.21 17.90
N ARG A 271 0.74 -7.99 17.47
CA ARG A 271 -0.29 -7.04 17.04
C ARG A 271 -1.11 -7.58 15.86
N LEU A 272 -0.45 -8.21 14.89
CA LEU A 272 -1.13 -8.77 13.73
C LEU A 272 -2.09 -9.89 14.14
N ARG A 273 -1.63 -10.79 15.01
CA ARG A 273 -2.41 -11.87 15.59
C ARG A 273 -3.66 -11.35 16.29
N ASP A 274 -3.53 -10.33 17.12
CA ASP A 274 -4.67 -9.77 17.88
C ASP A 274 -5.75 -9.19 16.94
N LEU A 275 -5.33 -8.48 15.89
CA LEU A 275 -6.25 -7.94 14.88
C LEU A 275 -6.98 -9.05 14.11
N VAL A 276 -6.25 -10.08 13.69
CA VAL A 276 -6.80 -11.23 12.95
C VAL A 276 -7.71 -12.07 13.85
N ALA A 277 -7.34 -12.28 15.12
CA ALA A 277 -8.16 -12.97 16.10
C ALA A 277 -9.48 -12.23 16.37
N ALA A 278 -9.43 -10.90 16.51
CA ALA A 278 -10.63 -10.10 16.67
C ALA A 278 -11.57 -10.22 15.44
N ARG A 279 -11.02 -10.20 14.22
CA ARG A 279 -11.83 -10.41 13.00
C ARG A 279 -12.40 -11.81 12.89
N ARG A 280 -11.63 -12.84 13.26
CA ARG A 280 -12.13 -14.22 13.32
C ARG A 280 -13.29 -14.35 14.30
N SER A 281 -13.19 -13.75 15.48
CA SER A 281 -14.27 -13.74 16.48
C SER A 281 -15.52 -13.05 15.94
N ALA A 282 -15.37 -11.86 15.33
CA ALA A 282 -16.50 -11.15 14.74
C ALA A 282 -17.18 -11.94 13.61
N ALA A 283 -16.41 -12.65 12.78
CA ALA A 283 -16.94 -13.51 11.73
C ALA A 283 -17.70 -14.72 12.30
N GLU A 284 -17.25 -15.29 13.41
CA GLU A 284 -17.94 -16.38 14.12
C GLU A 284 -19.26 -15.90 14.72
N ASP A 285 -19.26 -14.75 15.40
CA ASP A 285 -20.47 -14.13 15.97
C ASP A 285 -21.51 -13.81 14.88
N HIS A 286 -21.05 -13.32 13.72
CA HIS A 286 -21.89 -13.09 12.54
C HIS A 286 -22.56 -14.39 12.05
N MET A 287 -21.81 -15.49 11.97
CA MET A 287 -22.37 -16.78 11.55
C MET A 287 -23.38 -17.34 12.56
N TRP A 288 -23.11 -17.23 13.86
CA TRP A 288 -24.08 -17.60 14.89
C TRP A 288 -25.37 -16.79 14.78
N SER A 289 -25.24 -15.46 14.62
CA SER A 289 -26.39 -14.55 14.48
C SER A 289 -27.24 -14.89 13.25
N LEU A 290 -26.62 -15.20 12.10
CA LEU A 290 -27.34 -15.64 10.89
C LEU A 290 -28.13 -16.94 11.11
N ARG A 291 -27.66 -17.83 12.00
CA ARG A 291 -28.27 -19.13 12.26
C ARG A 291 -29.35 -19.07 13.34
N GLU A 292 -29.17 -18.24 14.37
CA GLU A 292 -29.97 -18.26 15.59
C GLU A 292 -31.00 -17.13 15.68
N ASP A 293 -30.79 -16.01 14.98
CA ASP A 293 -31.70 -14.87 14.97
C ASP A 293 -32.37 -14.69 13.59
N PRO A 294 -33.66 -15.06 13.45
CA PRO A 294 -34.39 -14.90 12.19
C PRO A 294 -34.55 -13.43 11.75
N GLY A 295 -34.57 -12.49 12.70
CA GLY A 295 -34.65 -11.05 12.40
C GLY A 295 -33.34 -10.57 11.79
N TYR A 296 -32.21 -10.92 12.41
CA TYR A 296 -30.88 -10.63 11.89
C TYR A 296 -30.67 -11.26 10.49
N PHE A 297 -31.06 -12.53 10.31
CA PHE A 297 -30.99 -13.18 9.01
C PHE A 297 -31.82 -12.46 7.94
N ALA A 298 -33.05 -12.03 8.27
CA ALA A 298 -33.90 -11.27 7.36
C ALA A 298 -33.27 -9.93 6.97
N ASP A 299 -32.71 -9.20 7.94
CA ASP A 299 -32.04 -7.92 7.71
C ASP A 299 -30.82 -8.08 6.77
N GLU A 300 -29.98 -9.10 7.00
CA GLU A 300 -28.82 -9.40 6.16
C GLU A 300 -29.20 -9.78 4.72
N ILE A 301 -30.26 -10.58 4.55
CA ILE A 301 -30.80 -10.94 3.23
C ILE A 301 -31.35 -9.70 2.52
N LEU A 302 -32.07 -8.84 3.22
CA LEU A 302 -32.63 -7.61 2.65
C LEU A 302 -31.53 -6.60 2.30
N GLU A 303 -30.50 -6.47 3.14
CA GLU A 303 -29.34 -5.64 2.84
C GLU A 303 -28.60 -6.18 1.61
N MET A 304 -28.34 -7.49 1.52
CA MET A 304 -27.71 -8.09 0.34
C MET A 304 -28.56 -7.88 -0.91
N LYS A 305 -29.90 -8.00 -0.81
CA LYS A 305 -30.84 -7.72 -1.90
C LYS A 305 -30.69 -6.29 -2.40
N GLU A 306 -30.54 -5.30 -1.52
CA GLU A 306 -30.31 -3.90 -1.92
C GLU A 306 -28.97 -3.68 -2.65
N HIS A 307 -28.01 -4.59 -2.54
CA HIS A 307 -26.72 -4.50 -3.24
C HIS A 307 -26.68 -5.34 -4.53
N ARG A 308 -27.79 -5.92 -4.98
CA ARG A 308 -27.84 -6.71 -6.22
C ARG A 308 -27.82 -5.83 -7.46
N GLN A 309 -26.92 -6.14 -8.39
CA GLN A 309 -26.79 -5.42 -9.66
C GLN A 309 -28.04 -5.58 -10.53
N GLU A 310 -28.79 -6.68 -10.41
CA GLU A 310 -30.05 -6.89 -11.14
C GLU A 310 -31.12 -5.82 -10.84
N LEU A 311 -31.01 -5.11 -9.71
CA LEU A 311 -31.91 -4.00 -9.36
C LEU A 311 -31.61 -2.70 -10.13
N LEU A 312 -30.45 -2.59 -10.77
CA LEU A 312 -30.14 -1.46 -11.62
C LEU A 312 -30.99 -1.50 -12.91
N PRO A 313 -31.49 -0.37 -13.41
CA PRO A 313 -32.01 -0.31 -14.77
C PRO A 313 -30.85 -0.43 -15.78
N ASP A 314 -31.13 -0.91 -16.99
CA ASP A 314 -30.15 -0.83 -18.08
C ASP A 314 -30.07 0.59 -18.69
N ILE A 315 -29.20 0.77 -19.69
CA ILE A 315 -29.04 2.05 -20.42
C ILE A 315 -30.33 2.57 -21.07
N TYR A 316 -31.34 1.72 -21.29
CA TYR A 316 -32.65 2.07 -21.85
C TYR A 316 -33.75 2.20 -20.78
N GLY A 317 -33.38 2.17 -19.50
CA GLY A 317 -34.32 2.23 -18.38
C GLY A 317 -35.07 0.91 -18.11
N GLN A 318 -34.65 -0.18 -18.74
CA GLN A 318 -35.31 -1.47 -18.66
C GLN A 318 -34.81 -2.25 -17.42
N LYS A 319 -35.75 -2.74 -16.60
CA LYS A 319 -35.51 -3.68 -15.48
C LYS A 319 -34.91 -5.02 -15.96
N HIS A 320 -34.18 -5.72 -15.10
CA HIS A 320 -33.62 -7.06 -15.38
C HIS A 320 -34.73 -8.13 -15.46
N SER A 321 -34.57 -9.19 -16.25
CA SER A 321 -35.56 -10.27 -16.41
C SER A 321 -36.00 -10.87 -15.06
N LEU A 322 -35.05 -11.15 -14.17
CA LEU A 322 -35.29 -11.67 -12.81
C LEU A 322 -36.07 -10.75 -11.86
N THR A 323 -36.32 -9.51 -12.28
CA THR A 323 -37.06 -8.50 -11.49
C THR A 323 -38.41 -8.14 -12.12
N ARG A 324 -38.79 -8.79 -13.23
CA ARG A 324 -40.04 -8.54 -13.97
C ARG A 324 -41.00 -9.73 -13.90
N PRO A 325 -42.30 -9.50 -13.65
CA PRO A 325 -42.91 -8.28 -13.12
C PRO A 325 -42.63 -8.08 -11.62
N PHE A 326 -42.17 -9.14 -10.95
CA PHE A 326 -41.76 -9.19 -9.53
C PHE A 326 -40.40 -9.90 -9.42
N LEU A 327 -39.79 -9.86 -8.23
CA LEU A 327 -38.54 -10.58 -7.95
C LEU A 327 -38.78 -12.09 -8.06
N SER A 328 -38.06 -12.76 -8.95
CA SER A 328 -38.21 -14.19 -9.18
C SER A 328 -37.61 -15.02 -8.03
N ARG A 329 -37.95 -16.31 -7.99
CA ARG A 329 -37.30 -17.25 -7.06
C ARG A 329 -35.78 -17.29 -7.28
N GLU A 330 -35.34 -17.35 -8.54
CA GLU A 330 -33.91 -17.37 -8.88
C GLU A 330 -33.18 -16.12 -8.37
N PHE A 331 -33.82 -14.94 -8.38
CA PHE A 331 -33.25 -13.73 -7.78
C PHE A 331 -32.98 -13.92 -6.28
N TRP A 332 -33.97 -14.43 -5.53
CA TRP A 332 -33.82 -14.66 -4.09
C TRP A 332 -32.84 -15.79 -3.77
N ASP A 333 -32.79 -16.83 -4.60
CA ASP A 333 -31.77 -17.88 -4.48
C ASP A 333 -30.37 -17.27 -4.59
N ARG A 334 -30.11 -16.37 -5.56
CA ARG A 334 -28.82 -15.65 -5.66
C ARG A 334 -28.50 -14.81 -4.43
N VAL A 335 -29.48 -14.08 -3.91
CA VAL A 335 -29.31 -13.26 -2.68
C VAL A 335 -28.95 -14.14 -1.48
N GLY A 336 -29.70 -15.22 -1.26
CA GLY A 336 -29.46 -16.16 -0.17
C GLY A 336 -28.10 -16.83 -0.28
N ASN A 337 -27.76 -17.32 -1.47
CA ASN A 337 -26.49 -17.97 -1.74
C ASN A 337 -25.30 -17.03 -1.46
N ARG A 338 -25.33 -15.79 -1.97
CA ARG A 338 -24.24 -14.84 -1.73
C ARG A 338 -24.09 -14.47 -0.26
N THR A 339 -25.22 -14.31 0.45
CA THR A 339 -25.21 -14.00 1.89
C THR A 339 -24.51 -15.09 2.69
N ILE A 340 -24.88 -16.35 2.46
CA ILE A 340 -24.37 -17.48 3.24
C ILE A 340 -22.93 -17.83 2.81
N LEU A 341 -22.61 -17.80 1.52
CA LEU A 341 -21.25 -18.04 1.02
C LEU A 341 -20.25 -17.02 1.58
N ARG A 342 -20.61 -15.74 1.58
CA ARG A 342 -19.76 -14.67 2.12
C ARG A 342 -19.51 -14.83 3.62
N ALA A 343 -20.53 -15.18 4.41
CA ALA A 343 -20.38 -15.39 5.84
C ALA A 343 -19.40 -16.54 6.15
N ASN A 344 -19.53 -17.68 5.45
CA ASN A 344 -18.62 -18.82 5.61
C ASN A 344 -17.20 -18.50 5.12
N GLY A 345 -17.07 -17.90 3.93
CA GLY A 345 -15.78 -17.53 3.36
C GLY A 345 -14.99 -16.61 4.28
N ARG A 346 -15.65 -15.62 4.89
CA ARG A 346 -15.02 -14.73 5.87
C ARG A 346 -14.51 -15.46 7.11
N LEU A 347 -15.32 -16.34 7.71
CA LEU A 347 -14.87 -17.08 8.89
C LEU A 347 -13.66 -17.97 8.56
N GLU A 348 -13.69 -18.66 7.42
CA GLU A 348 -12.59 -19.53 7.00
C GLU A 348 -11.31 -18.74 6.70
N ILE A 349 -11.38 -17.60 6.00
CA ILE A 349 -10.22 -16.71 5.75
C ILE A 349 -9.55 -16.34 7.08
N TRP A 350 -10.33 -15.76 8.01
CA TRP A 350 -9.75 -15.27 9.25
C TRP A 350 -9.26 -16.38 10.18
N HIS A 351 -9.97 -17.51 10.24
CA HIS A 351 -9.53 -18.69 10.97
C HIS A 351 -8.21 -19.24 10.42
N TYR A 352 -8.11 -19.34 9.09
CA TYR A 352 -6.94 -19.88 8.44
C TYR A 352 -5.72 -18.97 8.64
N LEU A 353 -5.86 -17.66 8.42
CA LEU A 353 -4.79 -16.69 8.67
C LEU A 353 -4.33 -16.69 10.12
N LEU A 354 -5.26 -16.77 11.08
CA LEU A 354 -4.92 -16.86 12.50
C LEU A 354 -4.04 -18.09 12.79
N SER A 355 -4.41 -19.25 12.24
CA SER A 355 -3.66 -20.50 12.42
C SER A 355 -2.22 -20.41 11.91
N ARG A 356 -1.98 -19.69 10.81
CA ARG A 356 -0.64 -19.51 10.23
C ARG A 356 0.20 -18.52 11.02
N ILE A 357 -0.42 -17.45 11.51
CA ILE A 357 0.25 -16.52 12.43
C ILE A 357 0.61 -17.23 13.75
N ASP A 358 -0.31 -18.01 14.32
CA ASP A 358 -0.08 -18.80 15.54
C ASP A 358 1.04 -19.82 15.37
N ARG A 359 1.24 -20.37 14.17
CA ARG A 359 2.36 -21.25 13.84
C ARG A 359 3.68 -20.49 13.70
N LEU A 360 3.64 -19.29 13.14
CA LEU A 360 4.84 -18.50 12.82
C LEU A 360 5.50 -17.88 14.06
N ILE A 361 4.70 -17.43 15.03
CA ILE A 361 5.21 -16.82 16.28
C ILE A 361 6.22 -17.72 17.03
N PRO A 362 5.91 -18.98 17.40
CA PRO A 362 6.87 -19.83 18.11
C PRO A 362 8.10 -20.21 17.25
N LEU A 363 7.98 -20.18 15.92
CA LEU A 363 9.13 -20.39 15.04
C LEU A 363 10.08 -19.19 15.05
N LEU A 364 9.56 -17.97 15.10
CA LEU A 364 10.41 -16.78 15.28
C LEU A 364 11.15 -16.82 16.62
N ASP A 365 10.46 -17.17 17.70
CA ASP A 365 11.08 -17.30 19.03
C ASP A 365 12.17 -18.39 19.03
N LYS A 366 11.93 -19.51 18.33
CA LYS A 366 12.88 -20.62 18.20
C LYS A 366 14.19 -20.22 17.51
N TYR A 367 14.12 -19.37 16.49
CA TYR A 367 15.27 -18.96 15.68
C TYR A 367 15.78 -17.55 16.03
N GLU A 368 15.30 -16.94 17.11
CA GLU A 368 15.73 -15.62 17.54
C GLU A 368 17.24 -15.63 17.84
N GLY A 369 17.99 -14.76 17.15
CA GLY A 369 19.44 -14.63 17.33
C GLY A 369 20.29 -15.79 16.78
N THR A 370 19.68 -16.78 16.10
CA THR A 370 20.44 -17.93 15.56
C THR A 370 21.06 -17.67 14.19
N PHE A 371 20.66 -16.58 13.52
CA PHE A 371 21.15 -16.18 12.21
C PHE A 371 21.21 -14.65 12.12
N THR A 372 22.02 -14.15 11.19
CA THR A 372 22.19 -12.72 10.91
C THR A 372 21.49 -12.35 9.61
N GLU A 373 21.33 -11.05 9.34
CA GLU A 373 20.75 -10.52 8.11
C GLU A 373 21.45 -11.03 6.82
N ASN A 374 22.69 -11.51 6.94
CA ASN A 374 23.48 -12.05 5.83
C ASN A 374 23.17 -13.52 5.53
N ASP A 375 22.61 -14.26 6.49
CA ASP A 375 22.31 -15.67 6.35
C ASP A 375 20.96 -15.89 5.61
N PRO A 376 20.77 -17.03 4.93
CA PRO A 376 19.46 -17.45 4.45
C PRO A 376 18.53 -17.79 5.62
N LEU A 377 17.21 -17.68 5.42
CA LEU A 377 16.25 -18.14 6.43
C LEU A 377 16.35 -19.66 6.61
N PRO A 378 16.25 -20.16 7.86
CA PRO A 378 15.99 -21.57 8.09
C PRO A 378 14.77 -22.04 7.30
N GLU A 379 14.87 -23.19 6.62
CA GLU A 379 13.84 -23.68 5.69
C GLU A 379 12.45 -23.75 6.34
N GLU A 380 12.35 -24.25 7.58
CA GLU A 380 11.09 -24.31 8.32
C GLU A 380 10.45 -22.92 8.55
N LEU A 381 11.28 -21.90 8.81
CA LEU A 381 10.82 -20.54 9.02
C LEU A 381 10.44 -19.88 7.70
N LEU A 382 11.24 -20.09 6.64
CA LEU A 382 10.93 -19.64 5.28
C LEU A 382 9.58 -20.21 4.85
N ASP A 383 9.37 -21.51 4.96
CA ASP A 383 8.12 -22.19 4.60
C ASP A 383 6.92 -21.56 5.29
N ALA A 384 7.01 -21.28 6.60
CA ALA A 384 5.94 -20.67 7.36
C ALA A 384 5.61 -19.24 6.87
N PHE A 385 6.61 -18.46 6.49
CA PHE A 385 6.42 -17.14 5.89
C PHE A 385 5.79 -17.21 4.49
N LEU A 386 6.30 -18.09 3.62
CA LEU A 386 5.77 -18.24 2.27
C LEU A 386 4.32 -18.74 2.29
N ASP A 387 4.00 -19.64 3.24
CA ASP A 387 2.63 -20.12 3.45
C ASP A 387 1.73 -18.95 3.87
N LEU A 388 2.15 -18.16 4.87
CA LEU A 388 1.37 -16.98 5.28
C LEU A 388 1.18 -15.96 4.14
N ASP A 389 2.25 -15.61 3.42
CA ASP A 389 2.23 -14.61 2.32
C ASP A 389 1.33 -15.03 1.16
N SER A 390 1.42 -16.29 0.72
CA SER A 390 0.55 -16.79 -0.34
C SER A 390 -0.90 -16.79 0.10
N ASN A 391 -1.21 -17.24 1.32
CA ASN A 391 -2.59 -17.32 1.77
C ASN A 391 -3.21 -15.94 2.01
N VAL A 392 -2.44 -14.94 2.46
CA VAL A 392 -2.91 -13.55 2.48
C VAL A 392 -3.23 -13.09 1.06
N SER A 393 -2.32 -13.31 0.12
CA SER A 393 -2.50 -12.92 -1.29
C SER A 393 -3.73 -13.58 -1.92
N ASP A 394 -3.94 -14.86 -1.69
CA ASP A 394 -5.10 -15.61 -2.20
C ASP A 394 -6.41 -15.13 -1.54
N SER A 395 -6.37 -14.86 -0.23
CA SER A 395 -7.54 -14.36 0.53
C SER A 395 -7.98 -12.97 0.10
N MET A 396 -7.09 -12.14 -0.47
CA MET A 396 -7.44 -10.80 -0.96
C MET A 396 -8.41 -10.82 -2.14
N SER A 397 -8.48 -11.92 -2.89
CA SER A 397 -9.38 -12.06 -4.05
C SER A 397 -10.87 -12.03 -3.66
N THR A 398 -11.23 -12.61 -2.52
CA THR A 398 -12.64 -12.74 -2.08
C THR A 398 -13.31 -11.40 -1.76
N PRO A 399 -12.82 -10.57 -0.83
CA PRO A 399 -13.42 -9.26 -0.57
C PRO A 399 -13.31 -8.33 -1.78
N LEU A 400 -12.32 -8.52 -2.65
CA LEU A 400 -12.25 -7.78 -3.90
C LEU A 400 -13.41 -8.13 -4.85
N SER A 401 -13.67 -9.41 -5.09
CA SER A 401 -14.86 -9.86 -5.85
C SER A 401 -16.15 -9.31 -5.22
N ASP A 402 -16.27 -9.38 -3.89
CA ASP A 402 -17.42 -8.78 -3.20
C ASP A 402 -17.56 -7.28 -3.48
N LEU A 403 -16.47 -6.49 -3.46
CA LEU A 403 -16.54 -5.06 -3.78
C LEU A 403 -17.02 -4.80 -5.21
N GLN A 404 -16.56 -5.58 -6.19
CA GLN A 404 -16.99 -5.46 -7.58
C GLN A 404 -18.52 -5.65 -7.72
N HIS A 405 -19.08 -6.57 -6.94
CA HIS A 405 -20.51 -6.86 -6.95
C HIS A 405 -21.35 -5.88 -6.12
N LEU A 406 -20.84 -5.43 -4.98
CA LEU A 406 -21.60 -4.64 -4.01
C LEU A 406 -21.59 -3.13 -4.30
N VAL A 407 -20.44 -2.58 -4.72
CA VAL A 407 -20.21 -1.13 -4.72
C VAL A 407 -21.10 -0.40 -5.71
N TYR A 408 -21.13 -0.86 -6.97
CA TYR A 408 -21.78 -0.12 -8.06
C TYR A 408 -23.32 -0.14 -7.97
N SER A 409 -23.90 -1.11 -7.28
CA SER A 409 -25.33 -1.27 -7.01
C SER A 409 -25.76 -0.80 -5.62
N SER A 410 -24.80 -0.47 -4.75
CA SER A 410 -25.04 -0.04 -3.37
C SER A 410 -26.01 1.15 -3.33
N PRO A 411 -26.93 1.23 -2.34
CA PRO A 411 -27.93 2.28 -2.29
C PRO A 411 -27.39 3.72 -2.49
N PRO A 412 -26.24 4.11 -1.90
CA PRO A 412 -25.70 5.46 -2.08
C PRO A 412 -25.16 5.75 -3.50
N LEU A 413 -24.59 4.74 -4.17
CA LEU A 413 -23.96 4.90 -5.48
C LEU A 413 -24.85 4.46 -6.64
N ARG A 414 -25.96 3.78 -6.36
CA ARG A 414 -26.88 3.20 -7.35
C ARG A 414 -27.30 4.17 -8.44
N GLY A 415 -27.50 5.45 -8.10
CA GLY A 415 -27.89 6.49 -9.04
C GLY A 415 -26.82 6.85 -10.08
N LEU A 416 -25.56 6.47 -9.85
CA LEU A 416 -24.42 6.78 -10.71
C LEU A 416 -24.17 5.72 -11.79
N PHE A 417 -24.81 4.56 -11.68
CA PHE A 417 -24.55 3.40 -12.52
C PHE A 417 -25.83 2.87 -13.18
N VAL A 418 -25.65 2.16 -14.30
CA VAL A 418 -26.69 1.46 -15.06
C VAL A 418 -26.12 0.13 -15.56
N ARG A 419 -26.98 -0.82 -15.91
CA ARG A 419 -26.52 -2.05 -16.58
C ARG A 419 -26.34 -1.85 -18.08
N ALA A 420 -25.47 -2.65 -18.69
CA ALA A 420 -25.58 -2.94 -20.10
C ALA A 420 -26.93 -3.63 -20.42
N PRO A 421 -27.44 -3.53 -21.66
CA PRO A 421 -28.61 -4.29 -22.07
C PRO A 421 -28.43 -5.79 -21.80
N GLU A 422 -29.51 -6.45 -21.37
CA GLU A 422 -29.46 -7.86 -21.00
C GLU A 422 -29.27 -8.74 -22.25
N GLU A 423 -28.08 -9.32 -22.40
CA GLU A 423 -27.82 -10.38 -23.38
C GLU A 423 -28.08 -11.77 -22.78
N ASN A 424 -27.83 -11.93 -21.48
CA ASN A 424 -28.02 -13.17 -20.73
C ASN A 424 -28.47 -12.85 -19.29
N PRO A 425 -29.60 -13.43 -18.80
CA PRO A 425 -30.08 -13.25 -17.41
C PRO A 425 -29.11 -13.66 -16.30
N ARG A 426 -28.06 -14.41 -16.64
CA ARG A 426 -26.99 -14.83 -15.70
C ARG A 426 -25.81 -13.87 -15.66
N TYR A 427 -25.74 -12.91 -16.58
CA TYR A 427 -24.64 -11.99 -16.69
C TYR A 427 -25.13 -10.54 -16.59
N THR A 428 -24.67 -9.84 -15.56
CA THR A 428 -24.91 -8.42 -15.42
C THR A 428 -23.59 -7.68 -15.58
N SER A 429 -23.52 -6.82 -16.60
CA SER A 429 -22.44 -5.85 -16.73
C SER A 429 -22.94 -4.49 -16.27
N VAL A 430 -22.16 -3.82 -15.43
CA VAL A 430 -22.47 -2.49 -14.90
C VAL A 430 -21.56 -1.46 -15.54
N MET A 431 -22.13 -0.30 -15.86
CA MET A 431 -21.42 0.83 -16.44
C MET A 431 -21.84 2.14 -15.79
N GLY A 432 -20.97 3.15 -15.86
CA GLY A 432 -21.31 4.50 -15.43
C GLY A 432 -22.48 5.05 -16.25
N LYS A 433 -23.40 5.74 -15.60
CA LYS A 433 -24.56 6.34 -16.26
C LYS A 433 -24.08 7.40 -17.28
N PRO A 434 -24.50 7.30 -18.56
CA PRO A 434 -24.07 8.27 -19.57
C PRO A 434 -24.60 9.66 -19.26
N ASN A 435 -23.82 10.69 -19.62
CA ASN A 435 -24.14 12.11 -19.45
C ASN A 435 -24.40 12.57 -18.01
N LEU A 436 -23.96 11.78 -17.02
CA LEU A 436 -24.01 12.19 -15.62
C LEU A 436 -22.74 12.98 -15.27
N ASP A 437 -22.90 14.24 -14.89
CA ASP A 437 -21.78 15.01 -14.33
C ASP A 437 -21.63 14.66 -12.85
N LEU A 438 -20.57 13.93 -12.54
CA LEU A 438 -20.21 13.56 -11.19
C LEU A 438 -19.53 14.74 -10.49
N ASP A 439 -19.84 14.97 -9.22
CA ASP A 439 -19.08 15.93 -8.43
C ASP A 439 -17.61 15.44 -8.23
N PRO A 440 -16.67 16.32 -7.84
CA PRO A 440 -15.26 15.93 -7.69
C PRO A 440 -15.02 14.76 -6.73
N THR A 441 -15.77 14.68 -5.64
CA THR A 441 -15.68 13.61 -4.63
C THR A 441 -16.17 12.28 -5.23
N GLN A 442 -17.30 12.28 -5.93
CA GLN A 442 -17.81 11.11 -6.65
C GLN A 442 -16.85 10.65 -7.75
N LYS A 443 -16.28 11.58 -8.53
CA LYS A 443 -15.28 11.28 -9.57
C LYS A 443 -14.08 10.55 -8.98
N GLN A 444 -13.54 11.08 -7.87
CA GLN A 444 -12.39 10.49 -7.19
C GLN A 444 -12.72 9.11 -6.60
N LEU A 445 -13.87 8.96 -5.94
CA LEU A 445 -14.28 7.69 -5.34
C LEU A 445 -14.48 6.59 -6.41
N VAL A 446 -15.19 6.90 -7.49
CA VAL A 446 -15.41 5.96 -8.60
C VAL A 446 -14.09 5.58 -9.27
N MET A 447 -13.15 6.51 -9.40
CA MET A 447 -11.81 6.22 -9.90
C MET A 447 -11.05 5.26 -8.98
N LEU A 448 -11.05 5.49 -7.66
CA LEU A 448 -10.38 4.59 -6.71
C LEU A 448 -10.96 3.16 -6.74
N PHE A 449 -12.29 3.03 -6.82
CA PHE A 449 -12.92 1.71 -6.99
C PHE A 449 -12.54 1.05 -8.31
N LYS A 450 -12.48 1.80 -9.42
CA LYS A 450 -11.99 1.25 -10.69
C LYS A 450 -10.54 0.79 -10.62
N CYS A 451 -9.67 1.54 -9.94
CA CYS A 451 -8.29 1.12 -9.74
C CYS A 451 -8.19 -0.16 -8.89
N LEU A 452 -9.08 -0.31 -7.90
CA LEU A 452 -9.24 -1.57 -7.19
C LEU A 452 -9.82 -2.68 -8.08
N ASP A 453 -10.67 -2.38 -9.05
CA ASP A 453 -11.32 -3.36 -9.91
C ASP A 453 -10.39 -3.94 -10.99
N TYR A 454 -9.53 -3.09 -11.59
CA TYR A 454 -8.61 -3.50 -12.65
C TYR A 454 -7.29 -4.04 -12.11
N ASP A 455 -7.02 -5.31 -12.42
CA ASP A 455 -5.79 -6.04 -12.10
C ASP A 455 -4.50 -5.26 -12.39
N ASP A 456 -4.37 -4.71 -13.60
CA ASP A 456 -3.18 -3.95 -14.00
C ASP A 456 -3.01 -2.70 -13.15
N MET A 457 -4.10 -2.00 -12.87
CA MET A 457 -4.06 -0.80 -12.02
C MET A 457 -3.73 -1.15 -10.59
N ARG A 458 -4.29 -2.23 -10.02
CA ARG A 458 -3.93 -2.72 -8.69
C ARG A 458 -2.46 -3.12 -8.60
N ARG A 459 -1.94 -3.84 -9.59
CA ARG A 459 -0.51 -4.23 -9.66
C ARG A 459 0.40 -3.01 -9.74
N LEU A 460 -0.04 -2.00 -10.48
CA LEU A 460 0.66 -0.74 -10.65
C LEU A 460 0.69 0.08 -9.36
N THR A 461 -0.46 0.31 -8.72
CA THR A 461 -0.62 1.20 -7.56
C THR A 461 -0.28 0.54 -6.23
N GLY A 462 -0.53 -0.76 -6.11
CA GLY A 462 -0.65 -1.47 -4.83
C GLY A 462 -2.02 -1.24 -4.17
N ALA A 463 -2.45 -2.20 -3.34
CA ALA A 463 -3.73 -2.15 -2.63
C ALA A 463 -3.72 -1.11 -1.49
N TYR A 464 -2.66 -1.09 -0.69
CA TYR A 464 -2.54 -0.20 0.48
C TYR A 464 -2.65 1.28 0.11
N PRO A 465 -1.92 1.81 -0.91
CA PRO A 465 -2.09 3.20 -1.33
C PRO A 465 -3.51 3.58 -1.74
N LEU A 466 -4.22 2.71 -2.46
CA LEU A 466 -5.60 2.97 -2.89
C LEU A 466 -6.54 3.07 -1.68
N LEU A 467 -6.34 2.20 -0.69
CA LEU A 467 -7.11 2.20 0.55
C LEU A 467 -6.82 3.42 1.42
N ASP A 468 -5.55 3.83 1.56
CA ASP A 468 -5.18 5.06 2.26
C ASP A 468 -5.82 6.29 1.60
N MET A 469 -5.81 6.37 0.27
CA MET A 469 -6.49 7.44 -0.46
C MET A 469 -8.01 7.44 -0.25
N MET A 470 -8.66 6.27 -0.17
CA MET A 470 -10.08 6.15 0.16
C MET A 470 -10.38 6.63 1.58
N GLU A 471 -9.57 6.23 2.55
CA GLU A 471 -9.74 6.66 3.94
C GLU A 471 -9.54 8.18 4.08
N ARG A 472 -8.55 8.75 3.39
CA ARG A 472 -8.33 10.20 3.36
C ARG A 472 -9.47 10.97 2.72
N LEU A 473 -10.09 10.43 1.65
CA LEU A 473 -11.28 11.03 1.05
C LEU A 473 -12.41 11.13 2.09
N VAL A 474 -12.61 10.06 2.86
CA VAL A 474 -13.59 9.96 3.96
C VAL A 474 -13.32 10.93 5.11
N GLN A 475 -12.06 11.26 5.37
CA GLN A 475 -11.67 12.23 6.40
C GLN A 475 -11.79 13.68 5.93
N ASN A 476 -11.34 13.96 4.70
CA ASN A 476 -11.26 15.31 4.15
C ASN A 476 -12.62 15.85 3.70
N ASP A 477 -13.52 14.98 3.20
CA ASP A 477 -14.89 15.34 2.85
C ASP A 477 -15.88 14.43 3.59
N PRO A 478 -16.42 14.85 4.74
CA PRO A 478 -17.38 14.04 5.50
C PRO A 478 -18.63 13.63 4.70
N ARG A 479 -18.97 14.34 3.61
CA ARG A 479 -20.07 13.95 2.70
C ARG A 479 -19.78 12.63 2.00
N SER A 480 -18.52 12.31 1.76
CA SER A 480 -18.13 11.05 1.13
C SER A 480 -18.44 9.83 2.01
N ARG A 481 -18.56 9.98 3.33
CA ARG A 481 -19.01 8.89 4.23
C ARG A 481 -20.37 8.34 3.84
N ASN A 482 -21.27 9.24 3.40
CA ASN A 482 -22.61 8.86 3.00
C ASN A 482 -22.64 8.10 1.66
N LEU A 483 -21.51 8.01 0.95
CA LEU A 483 -21.37 7.24 -0.29
C LEU A 483 -21.01 5.77 -0.04
N PHE A 484 -20.70 5.39 1.21
CA PHE A 484 -20.44 4.02 1.60
C PHE A 484 -21.65 3.46 2.37
N SER A 485 -22.19 2.33 1.93
CA SER A 485 -23.11 1.55 2.75
C SER A 485 -22.34 0.78 3.82
N ALA A 486 -23.03 0.33 4.88
CA ALA A 486 -22.43 -0.47 5.94
C ALA A 486 -21.73 -1.72 5.38
N LYS A 487 -22.40 -2.46 4.48
CA LYS A 487 -21.83 -3.63 3.78
C LYS A 487 -20.55 -3.32 2.99
N VAL A 488 -20.52 -2.20 2.28
CA VAL A 488 -19.33 -1.79 1.51
C VAL A 488 -18.19 -1.42 2.47
N SER A 489 -18.46 -0.61 3.49
CA SER A 489 -17.46 -0.25 4.51
C SER A 489 -16.86 -1.47 5.20
N GLU A 490 -17.69 -2.45 5.55
CA GLU A 490 -17.26 -3.69 6.19
C GLU A 490 -16.31 -4.50 5.27
N THR A 491 -16.63 -4.57 3.97
CA THR A 491 -15.79 -5.27 2.98
C THR A 491 -14.46 -4.56 2.74
N ILE A 492 -14.47 -3.22 2.68
CA ILE A 492 -13.25 -2.41 2.60
C ILE A 492 -12.39 -2.64 3.84
N ALA A 493 -13.00 -2.74 5.02
CA ALA A 493 -12.27 -2.97 6.26
C ALA A 493 -11.58 -4.35 6.27
N ASP A 494 -12.24 -5.39 5.76
CA ASP A 494 -11.63 -6.72 5.60
C ASP A 494 -10.47 -6.69 4.60
N TYR A 495 -10.67 -6.08 3.43
CA TYR A 495 -9.62 -5.92 2.42
C TYR A 495 -8.44 -5.11 2.95
N SER A 496 -8.71 -4.09 3.76
CA SER A 496 -7.66 -3.25 4.38
C SER A 496 -6.84 -4.02 5.40
N LEU A 497 -7.46 -4.87 6.22
CA LEU A 497 -6.70 -5.68 7.16
C LEU A 497 -5.86 -6.73 6.43
N LEU A 498 -6.36 -7.35 5.35
CA LEU A 498 -5.55 -8.26 4.52
C LEU A 498 -4.35 -7.54 3.87
N ALA A 499 -4.57 -6.34 3.32
CA ALA A 499 -3.49 -5.52 2.77
C ALA A 499 -2.45 -5.14 3.85
N GLU A 500 -2.91 -4.90 5.09
CA GLU A 500 -2.04 -4.66 6.23
C GLU A 500 -1.26 -5.92 6.64
N CYS A 501 -1.88 -7.11 6.64
CA CYS A 501 -1.17 -8.39 6.83
C CYS A 501 -0.02 -8.53 5.82
N GLN A 502 -0.31 -8.30 4.54
CA GLN A 502 0.70 -8.35 3.48
C GLN A 502 1.83 -7.34 3.75
N ARG A 503 1.48 -6.11 4.13
CA ARG A 503 2.46 -5.07 4.47
C ARG A 503 3.35 -5.49 5.64
N TYR A 504 2.80 -6.10 6.69
CA TYR A 504 3.57 -6.56 7.85
C TYR A 504 4.56 -7.66 7.49
N ILE A 505 4.14 -8.65 6.69
CA ILE A 505 5.03 -9.71 6.20
C ILE A 505 6.22 -9.10 5.45
N GLN A 506 5.94 -8.08 4.63
CA GLN A 506 6.95 -7.34 3.87
C GLN A 506 7.92 -6.51 4.73
N LEU A 507 7.67 -6.35 6.04
CA LEU A 507 8.61 -5.72 6.99
C LEU A 507 9.72 -6.67 7.43
N TYR A 508 9.62 -7.98 7.17
CA TYR A 508 10.65 -8.96 7.55
C TYR A 508 11.85 -8.95 6.60
N GLN A 509 12.50 -7.79 6.52
CA GLN A 509 13.64 -7.53 5.66
C GLN A 509 14.95 -8.06 6.29
N PRO A 510 15.93 -8.47 5.47
CA PRO A 510 15.92 -8.42 4.00
C PRO A 510 15.16 -9.59 3.35
N TRP A 511 14.74 -10.62 4.09
CA TRP A 511 14.25 -11.87 3.49
C TRP A 511 12.92 -11.78 2.74
N ALA A 512 12.01 -10.90 3.16
CA ALA A 512 10.69 -10.80 2.53
C ALA A 512 10.72 -10.41 1.04
N THR A 513 11.84 -9.88 0.55
CA THR A 513 12.05 -9.59 -0.88
C THR A 513 12.11 -10.83 -1.76
N THR A 514 12.59 -11.96 -1.23
CA THR A 514 12.76 -13.20 -1.98
C THR A 514 11.47 -14.03 -2.03
N PHE A 515 10.47 -13.69 -1.22
CA PHE A 515 9.28 -14.52 -1.04
C PHE A 515 8.49 -14.73 -2.34
N VAL A 516 8.40 -13.71 -3.19
CA VAL A 516 7.69 -13.81 -4.47
C VAL A 516 8.35 -14.83 -5.40
N ASP A 517 9.68 -14.77 -5.52
CA ASP A 517 10.46 -15.66 -6.38
C ASP A 517 10.47 -17.09 -5.82
N GLU A 518 10.65 -17.22 -4.50
CA GLU A 518 10.57 -18.50 -3.79
C GLU A 518 9.20 -19.18 -3.94
N ILE A 519 8.11 -18.41 -3.83
CA ILE A 519 6.75 -18.92 -4.08
C ILE A 519 6.63 -19.38 -5.54
N ALA A 520 7.10 -18.59 -6.51
CA ALA A 520 7.01 -18.94 -7.93
C ALA A 520 7.80 -20.22 -8.26
N GLU A 521 9.03 -20.34 -7.76
CA GLU A 521 9.87 -21.52 -7.95
C GLU A 521 9.26 -22.78 -7.31
N ARG A 522 8.71 -22.65 -6.11
CA ARG A 522 8.04 -23.76 -5.41
C ARG A 522 6.72 -24.15 -6.08
N LYS A 523 5.97 -23.18 -6.64
CA LYS A 523 4.78 -23.43 -7.49
C LYS A 523 5.14 -24.30 -8.66
N GLU A 524 6.22 -23.97 -9.36
CA GLU A 524 6.69 -24.73 -10.52
C GLU A 524 7.19 -26.13 -10.15
N LYS A 525 7.99 -26.25 -9.08
CA LYS A 525 8.64 -27.52 -8.70
C LYS A 525 7.71 -28.52 -8.00
N THR A 526 6.79 -28.03 -7.17
CA THR A 526 6.05 -28.87 -6.21
C THR A 526 4.54 -28.67 -6.27
N GLY A 527 4.05 -27.72 -7.08
CA GLY A 527 2.64 -27.29 -7.04
C GLY A 527 2.30 -26.52 -5.75
N TYR A 528 3.31 -26.05 -5.01
CA TYR A 528 3.16 -25.30 -3.76
C TYR A 528 2.86 -23.83 -4.05
N PRO A 529 1.87 -23.19 -3.41
CA PRO A 529 1.02 -23.76 -2.40
C PRO A 529 -0.07 -24.59 -3.07
N SER A 530 -0.24 -25.81 -2.57
CA SER A 530 -1.57 -26.40 -2.55
C SER A 530 -2.37 -25.48 -1.66
N THR A 531 -3.17 -24.60 -2.24
CA THR A 531 -4.02 -23.68 -1.49
C THR A 531 -5.04 -24.52 -0.75
N GLU A 532 -4.70 -24.95 0.46
CA GLU A 532 -5.61 -25.61 1.39
C GLU A 532 -6.89 -24.76 1.53
N TRP A 533 -6.73 -23.43 1.45
CA TRP A 533 -7.77 -22.44 1.19
C TRP A 533 -8.63 -22.75 -0.04
N ALA A 534 -8.08 -22.82 -1.26
CA ALA A 534 -8.88 -23.11 -2.46
C ALA A 534 -9.52 -24.49 -2.39
N ARG A 535 -8.85 -25.48 -1.78
CA ARG A 535 -9.43 -26.81 -1.53
C ARG A 535 -10.60 -26.74 -0.54
N ARG A 536 -10.50 -25.95 0.53
CA ARG A 536 -11.60 -25.73 1.48
C ARG A 536 -12.73 -24.95 0.84
N MET A 537 -12.44 -23.93 0.06
CA MET A 537 -13.45 -23.18 -0.68
C MET A 537 -14.13 -24.04 -1.74
N ASP A 538 -13.40 -24.91 -2.43
CA ASP A 538 -13.98 -25.92 -3.33
C ASP A 538 -14.88 -26.90 -2.56
N GLN A 539 -14.51 -27.32 -1.35
CA GLN A 539 -15.37 -28.13 -0.49
C GLN A 539 -16.65 -27.40 -0.06
N VAL A 540 -16.51 -26.12 0.33
CA VAL A 540 -17.65 -25.26 0.67
C VAL A 540 -18.55 -25.08 -0.54
N GLU A 541 -17.99 -24.76 -1.70
CA GLU A 541 -18.68 -24.63 -2.98
C GLU A 541 -19.39 -25.93 -3.40
N VAL A 542 -18.74 -27.09 -3.27
CA VAL A 542 -19.36 -28.40 -3.51
C VAL A 542 -20.52 -28.65 -2.55
N ALA A 543 -20.38 -28.29 -1.28
CA ALA A 543 -21.47 -28.39 -0.31
C ALA A 543 -22.65 -27.49 -0.71
N PHE A 544 -22.41 -26.26 -1.15
CA PHE A 544 -23.46 -25.36 -1.68
C PHE A 544 -24.11 -25.90 -2.96
N ARG A 545 -23.33 -26.49 -3.87
CA ARG A 545 -23.84 -27.16 -5.09
C ARG A 545 -24.77 -28.31 -4.73
N SER A 546 -24.44 -29.07 -3.68
CA SER A 546 -25.20 -30.24 -3.25
C SER A 546 -26.61 -29.91 -2.69
N ILE A 547 -26.82 -28.66 -2.25
CA ILE A 547 -28.10 -28.19 -1.71
C ILE A 547 -28.85 -27.24 -2.67
N ASN A 548 -28.49 -27.24 -3.97
CA ASN A 548 -29.03 -26.34 -5.01
C ASN A 548 -28.86 -24.84 -4.70
N MET A 549 -27.88 -24.49 -3.86
CA MET A 549 -27.54 -23.12 -3.49
C MET A 549 -26.33 -22.57 -4.27
N TYR A 550 -25.98 -23.18 -5.39
CA TYR A 550 -24.87 -22.70 -6.20
C TYR A 550 -25.33 -22.31 -7.59
N ILE A 551 -25.48 -21.00 -7.78
CA ILE A 551 -25.56 -20.39 -9.10
C ILE A 551 -24.17 -19.82 -9.34
N VAL A 552 -23.37 -20.45 -10.21
CA VAL A 552 -22.12 -19.88 -10.71
C VAL A 552 -22.46 -18.51 -11.31
N GLU A 553 -22.03 -17.43 -10.67
CA GLU A 553 -21.95 -16.13 -11.32
C GLU A 553 -20.76 -16.22 -12.28
N PRO A 554 -20.96 -16.22 -13.62
CA PRO A 554 -19.86 -16.51 -14.55
C PRO A 554 -18.76 -15.44 -14.60
N SER A 555 -18.88 -14.37 -13.82
CA SER A 555 -17.84 -13.37 -13.59
C SER A 555 -16.72 -13.85 -12.65
N ASP A 556 -16.91 -14.99 -11.97
CA ASP A 556 -15.87 -15.66 -11.17
C ASP A 556 -14.87 -16.48 -12.03
N LYS A 557 -14.70 -16.12 -13.32
CA LYS A 557 -13.76 -16.74 -14.25
C LYS A 557 -12.82 -15.74 -14.91
#